data_AF-A0A838RJD8-F1
#
_entry.id   AF-A0A838RJD8-F1
#
_cell.length_a   1.000
_cell.length_b   1.000
_cell.length_c   1.000
_cell.angle_alpha   90.00
_cell.angle_beta   90.00
_cell.angle_gamma   90.00
#
_symmetry.space_group_name_H-M   'P 1'
#
loop_
_entity.id
_entity.type
_entity.pdbx_description
1 polymer ?
#
loop_
_entity_poly.entity_id
_entity_poly.type
_entity_poly.pdbx_seq_one_letter_code
_entity_poly.pdbx_strand_id
1 'polypeptide(L)'
;MGGVEHPVTELVTGLDLVEWQIRVAEGETLPFAQEEIHLRGHAVEARLYAENPASDFLPITGQILLWHAPVSEGIRVDSGIQSGDYYDRRGASFL
;
A
#
# COMPACT_ATOMS: atom_id res chain seq x y z
N MET A 1 7.00 -11.59 7.58
CA MET A 1 7.53 -11.40 6.21
C MET A 1 6.32 -11.30 5.30
N GLY A 2 5.53 -10.23 5.45
CA GLY A 2 4.46 -9.87 4.53
C GLY A 2 4.99 -8.74 3.68
N GLY A 3 5.03 -8.94 2.37
CA GLY A 3 5.44 -7.91 1.43
C GLY A 3 4.53 -6.69 1.55
N VAL A 4 5.13 -5.51 1.65
CA VAL A 4 4.41 -4.23 1.59
C VAL A 4 3.74 -4.08 0.20
N GLU A 5 4.25 -4.81 -0.80
CA GLU A 5 3.79 -4.89 -2.19
C GLU A 5 2.53 -5.75 -2.43
N HIS A 6 1.75 -6.08 -1.40
CA HIS A 6 0.50 -6.81 -1.61
C HIS A 6 -0.53 -6.08 -2.52
N PRO A 7 -0.63 -4.73 -2.55
CA PRO A 7 -1.64 -4.06 -3.38
C PRO A 7 -1.55 -4.39 -4.87
N VAL A 8 -0.34 -4.59 -5.43
CA VAL A 8 -0.21 -4.97 -6.85
C VAL A 8 -0.79 -6.35 -7.12
N THR A 9 -0.62 -7.28 -6.18
CA THR A 9 -1.17 -8.65 -6.30
C THR A 9 -2.68 -8.62 -6.19
N GLU A 10 -3.21 -7.85 -5.24
CA GLU A 10 -4.65 -7.70 -5.02
C GLU A 10 -5.33 -7.09 -6.26
N LEU A 11 -4.73 -6.07 -6.89
CA LEU A 11 -5.28 -5.44 -8.08
C LEU A 11 -5.34 -6.37 -9.30
N VAL A 12 -4.37 -7.27 -9.48
CA VAL A 12 -4.37 -8.18 -10.63
C VAL A 12 -5.10 -9.49 -10.38
N THR A 13 -5.25 -9.92 -9.12
CA THR A 13 -5.98 -11.17 -8.76
C THR A 13 -7.43 -10.92 -8.35
N GLY A 14 -7.74 -9.73 -7.84
CA GLY A 14 -9.02 -9.40 -7.21
C GLY A 14 -9.20 -10.01 -5.82
N LEU A 15 -8.16 -10.59 -5.23
CA LEU A 15 -8.18 -11.13 -3.87
C LEU A 15 -7.76 -10.04 -2.87
N ASP A 16 -8.40 -9.99 -1.71
CA ASP A 16 -7.94 -9.19 -0.56
C ASP A 16 -7.05 -10.06 0.33
N LEU A 17 -5.74 -9.78 0.36
CA LEU A 17 -4.80 -10.62 1.06
C LEU A 17 -4.84 -10.40 2.58
N VAL A 18 -5.21 -9.20 3.04
CA VAL A 18 -5.35 -8.92 4.47
C VAL A 18 -6.58 -9.63 5.02
N GLU A 19 -7.69 -9.63 4.28
CA GLU A 19 -8.89 -10.40 4.63
C GLU A 19 -8.57 -11.89 4.78
N TRP A 20 -7.91 -12.49 3.77
CA TRP A 20 -7.58 -13.92 3.81
C TRP A 20 -6.57 -14.28 4.90
N GLN A 21 -5.63 -13.38 5.22
CA GLN A 21 -4.74 -13.56 6.37
C GLN A 21 -5.51 -13.70 7.68
N ILE A 22 -6.53 -12.86 7.90
CA ILE A 22 -7.36 -12.90 9.10
C ILE A 22 -8.20 -14.18 9.13
N ARG A 23 -8.91 -14.50 8.05
CA ARG A 23 -9.75 -15.71 7.95
C ARG A 23 -8.97 -17.00 8.22
N VAL A 24 -7.79 -17.14 7.60
CA VAL A 24 -6.92 -18.29 7.83
C VAL A 24 -6.42 -18.34 9.28
N ALA A 25 -6.11 -17.18 9.88
CA ALA A 25 -5.73 -17.10 11.29
C ALA A 25 -6.89 -17.51 12.24
N GLU A 26 -8.14 -17.32 11.82
CA GLU A 26 -9.35 -17.79 12.52
C GLU A 26 -9.67 -19.28 12.25
N GLY A 27 -8.86 -19.96 11.45
CA GLY A 27 -8.98 -21.39 11.16
C GLY A 27 -9.85 -21.72 9.94
N GLU A 28 -10.27 -20.72 9.15
CA GLU A 28 -10.93 -20.96 7.86
C GLU A 28 -9.94 -21.55 6.84
N THR A 29 -10.45 -22.38 5.93
CA THR A 29 -9.70 -22.89 4.78
C THR A 29 -9.88 -21.97 3.57
N LEU A 30 -8.86 -21.88 2.70
CA LEU A 30 -9.00 -21.18 1.42
C LEU A 30 -10.08 -21.85 0.57
N PRO A 31 -11.07 -21.11 0.04
CA PRO A 31 -12.19 -21.67 -0.72
C PRO A 31 -11.86 -21.89 -2.20
N PHE A 32 -10.63 -21.60 -2.63
CA PHE A 32 -10.19 -21.66 -4.02
C PHE A 32 -8.94 -22.54 -4.16
N ALA A 33 -8.89 -23.27 -5.27
CA ALA A 33 -7.71 -23.96 -5.76
C ALA A 33 -6.80 -23.02 -6.56
N GLN A 34 -5.55 -23.46 -6.81
CA GLN A 34 -4.56 -22.66 -7.53
C GLN A 34 -5.02 -22.30 -8.95
N GLU A 35 -5.78 -23.18 -9.60
CA GLU A 35 -6.26 -23.02 -10.98
C GLU A 35 -7.38 -21.98 -11.10
N GLU A 36 -8.03 -21.64 -9.99
CA GLU A 36 -9.11 -20.64 -9.92
C GLU A 36 -8.57 -19.21 -9.77
N ILE A 37 -7.27 -19.06 -9.47
CA ILE A 37 -6.62 -17.75 -9.34
C ILE A 37 -6.19 -17.26 -10.73
N HIS A 38 -6.90 -16.26 -11.24
CA HIS A 38 -6.63 -15.66 -12.55
C HIS A 38 -6.02 -14.28 -12.42
N LEU A 39 -4.91 -14.05 -13.12
CA LEU A 39 -4.29 -12.72 -13.25
C LEU A 39 -4.98 -11.93 -14.37
N ARG A 40 -5.41 -10.71 -14.07
CA ARG A 40 -6.09 -9.81 -15.00
C ARG A 40 -5.33 -8.49 -15.10
N GLY A 41 -4.88 -8.15 -16.31
CA GLY A 41 -4.19 -6.91 -16.58
C GLY A 41 -2.83 -6.81 -15.88
N HIS A 42 -2.44 -5.58 -15.54
CA HIS A 42 -1.18 -5.25 -14.88
C HIS A 42 -1.41 -4.16 -13.83
N ALA A 43 -0.62 -4.19 -12.77
CA ALA A 43 -0.58 -3.15 -11.75
C ALA A 43 0.88 -2.74 -11.49
N VAL A 44 1.07 -1.49 -11.07
CA VAL A 44 2.36 -0.94 -10.65
C VAL A 44 2.14 -0.18 -9.34
N GLU A 45 3.07 -0.32 -8.41
CA GLU A 45 3.10 0.44 -7.16
C GLU A 45 4.25 1.44 -7.19
N ALA A 46 3.99 2.64 -6.70
CA ALA A 46 4.99 3.66 -6.44
C ALA A 46 4.80 4.17 -5.02
N ARG A 47 5.90 4.30 -4.27
CA ARG A 47 5.88 4.78 -2.88
C ARG A 47 6.30 6.23 -2.81
N LEU A 48 5.55 7.02 -2.06
CA LEU A 48 5.88 8.40 -1.81
C LEU A 48 6.62 8.53 -0.47
N TYR A 49 7.91 8.85 -0.54
CA TYR A 49 8.75 9.04 0.64
C TYR A 49 8.96 10.54 0.93
N ALA A 50 8.93 10.88 2.22
CA ALA A 50 9.36 12.18 2.71
C ALA A 50 10.90 12.27 2.72
N GLU A 51 11.49 12.23 1.53
CA GLU A 51 12.93 12.27 1.28
C GLU A 51 13.24 13.36 0.26
N ASN A 52 14.44 13.95 0.31
CA ASN A 52 14.87 14.98 -0.63
C ASN A 52 15.83 14.40 -1.70
N PRO A 53 15.40 14.18 -2.95
CA PRO A 53 16.27 13.67 -4.01
C PRO A 53 17.46 14.58 -4.33
N ALA A 54 17.30 15.91 -4.15
CA ALA A 54 18.37 16.88 -4.37
C ALA A 54 19.42 16.88 -3.25
N SER A 55 19.16 16.17 -2.15
CA SER A 55 20.06 16.02 -1.01
C SER A 55 20.23 14.55 -0.67
N ASP A 56 20.56 13.73 -1.67
CA ASP A 56 20.88 12.30 -1.53
C ASP A 56 19.80 11.51 -0.77
N PHE A 57 18.53 11.81 -1.06
CA PHE A 57 17.35 11.19 -0.43
C PHE A 57 17.34 11.30 1.10
N LEU A 58 17.94 12.36 1.66
CA LEU A 58 17.90 12.60 3.10
C LEU A 58 16.43 12.70 3.58
N PRO A 59 16.07 12.03 4.70
CA PRO A 59 14.73 12.13 5.26
C PRO A 59 14.38 13.56 5.65
N ILE A 60 13.16 13.94 5.34
CA ILE A 60 12.54 15.22 5.70
C ILE A 60 11.53 14.94 6.80
N THR A 61 11.51 15.79 7.83
CA THR A 61 10.48 15.80 8.88
C THR A 61 9.77 17.14 8.89
N GLY A 62 8.57 17.19 9.45
CA GLY A 62 7.79 18.43 9.55
C GLY A 62 6.29 18.21 9.39
N GLN A 63 5.56 19.32 9.35
CA GLN A 63 4.11 19.31 9.15
C GLN A 63 3.76 19.05 7.68
N ILE A 64 2.84 18.13 7.43
CA ILE A 64 2.22 17.92 6.13
C ILE A 64 1.21 19.04 5.93
N LEU A 65 1.59 20.07 5.18
CA LEU A 65 0.74 21.24 4.96
C LEU A 65 -0.50 20.90 4.13
N LEU A 66 -0.34 20.02 3.14
CA LEU A 66 -1.39 19.58 2.25
C LEU A 66 -1.11 18.15 1.79
N TRP A 67 -2.13 17.30 1.92
CA TRP A 67 -2.24 16.00 1.29
C TRP A 67 -3.55 15.94 0.52
N HIS A 68 -3.48 15.64 -0.77
CA HIS A 68 -4.63 15.48 -1.64
C HIS A 68 -4.39 14.29 -2.56
N ALA A 69 -4.91 13.14 -2.17
CA ALA A 69 -4.82 11.91 -2.95
C ALA A 69 -5.64 12.02 -4.25
N PRO A 70 -5.13 11.55 -5.40
CA PRO A 70 -5.92 11.45 -6.61
C PRO A 70 -7.06 10.44 -6.43
N VAL A 71 -8.21 10.73 -7.06
CA VAL A 71 -9.35 9.81 -7.13
C VAL A 71 -9.72 9.63 -8.60
N SER A 72 -9.45 8.45 -9.14
CA SER A 72 -9.86 8.05 -10.48
C SER A 72 -9.97 6.53 -10.59
N GLU A 73 -10.64 6.07 -11.64
CA GLU A 73 -10.67 4.64 -11.96
C GLU A 73 -9.26 4.08 -12.13
N GLY A 74 -9.01 2.89 -11.57
CA GLY A 74 -7.71 2.22 -11.61
C GLY A 74 -6.62 2.80 -10.70
N ILE A 75 -6.92 3.85 -9.92
CA ILE A 75 -6.00 4.38 -8.92
C ILE A 75 -6.43 3.92 -7.52
N ARG A 76 -5.49 3.29 -6.82
CA ARG A 76 -5.56 2.97 -5.39
C ARG A 76 -4.48 3.78 -4.66
N VAL A 77 -4.83 4.33 -3.50
CA VAL A 77 -3.91 5.07 -2.64
C VAL A 77 -4.08 4.57 -1.21
N ASP A 78 -3.03 3.97 -0.68
CA ASP A 78 -3.02 3.41 0.67
C ASP A 78 -2.30 4.38 1.62
N SER A 79 -2.93 5.50 1.97
CA SER A 79 -2.26 6.55 2.75
C SER A 79 -2.43 6.40 4.26
N GLY A 80 -1.34 6.57 5.01
CA GLY A 80 -1.34 6.69 6.48
C GLY A 80 -1.25 8.12 7.00
N ILE A 81 -1.46 9.14 6.15
CA ILE A 81 -1.31 10.56 6.48
C ILE A 81 -2.48 11.42 5.99
N GLN A 82 -2.59 12.61 6.57
CA GLN A 82 -3.50 13.66 6.16
C GLN A 82 -2.87 15.05 6.32
N SER A 83 -3.51 16.06 5.72
CA SER A 83 -3.14 17.46 5.94
C SER A 83 -3.22 17.80 7.42
N GLY A 84 -2.20 18.49 7.93
CA GLY A 84 -2.08 18.89 9.33
C GLY A 84 -1.27 17.92 10.19
N ASP A 85 -1.07 16.67 9.76
CA ASP A 85 -0.22 15.70 10.47
C ASP A 85 1.23 16.19 10.56
N TYR A 86 1.95 15.71 11.57
CA TYR A 86 3.37 15.96 11.74
C TYR A 86 4.17 14.67 11.55
N TYR A 87 5.09 14.67 10.60
CA TYR A 87 5.96 13.54 10.31
C TYR A 87 7.30 13.68 11.05
N ASP A 88 7.63 12.71 11.90
CA ASP A 88 8.93 12.51 12.57
C ASP A 88 9.58 11.22 12.03
N ARG A 89 10.92 11.14 12.08
CA ARG A 89 11.81 10.06 11.64
C ARG A 89 11.51 8.68 12.28
N ARG A 90 10.50 8.59 13.15
CA ARG A 90 10.03 7.36 13.82
C ARG A 90 8.81 6.73 13.14
N GLY A 91 8.19 7.37 12.15
CA GLY A 91 7.12 6.80 11.34
C GLY A 91 7.67 6.25 10.03
N ALA A 92 7.68 4.93 9.87
CA ALA A 92 8.11 4.28 8.64
C ALA A 92 7.11 4.51 7.49
N SER A 93 7.66 4.58 6.27
CA SER A 93 7.06 4.27 4.96
C SER A 93 5.56 4.51 4.79
N PHE A 94 5.20 5.51 4.00
CA PHE A 94 3.84 5.66 3.48
C PHE A 94 3.64 4.68 2.32
N LEU A 95 2.58 3.88 2.40
CA LEU A 95 2.11 3.05 1.30
C LEU A 95 1.56 3.94 0.16
#